data_AF-V4CFD9-F1
#
_entry.id   AF-V4CFD9-F1
#
_cell.length_a   1.000
_cell.length_b   1.000
_cell.length_c   1.000
_cell.angle_alpha   90.00
_cell.angle_beta   90.00
_cell.angle_gamma   90.00
#
_symmetry.space_group_name_H-M   'P 1'
#
loop_
_entity.id
_entity.type
_entity.pdbx_description
1 polymer ?
#
loop_
_entity_poly.entity_id
_entity_poly.type
_entity_poly.pdbx_seq_one_letter_code
_entity_poly.pdbx_strand_id
1 'polypeptide(L)' 'HFVTFDQRHFDFAGRCSYVLARDMVDDNFTVVLNFDKNSEPKSIVVLLKGLTVEVNNENKVRNYDIRDGRFS' A
#
# COMPACT_ATOMS: atom_id res chain seq x y z
N HIS A 1 8.76 11.53 -7.10
CA HIS A 1 9.93 11.39 -6.21
C HIS A 1 9.64 10.45 -5.05
N PHE A 2 10.42 9.38 -4.97
CA PHE A 2 10.47 8.44 -3.85
C PHE A 2 11.88 8.46 -3.27
N VAL A 3 11.97 8.30 -1.96
CA VAL A 3 13.24 8.16 -1.25
C VAL A 3 13.21 6.82 -0.52
N THR A 4 14.25 6.04 -0.75
CA THR A 4 14.44 4.72 -0.12
C THR A 4 15.10 4.86 1.25
N PHE A 5 15.10 3.78 2.04
CA PHE A 5 15.65 3.79 3.41
C PHE A 5 17.15 4.11 3.47
N ASP A 6 17.91 3.76 2.42
CA ASP A 6 19.32 4.12 2.24
C ASP A 6 19.51 5.44 1.50
N GLN A 7 18.47 6.30 1.47
CA GLN A 7 18.48 7.66 0.94
C GLN A 7 18.70 7.76 -0.57
N ARG A 8 18.44 6.71 -1.33
CA ARG A 8 18.45 6.80 -2.80
C ARG A 8 17.15 7.38 -3.32
N HIS A 9 17.27 8.29 -4.27
CA HIS A 9 16.17 9.00 -4.90
C HIS A 9 15.76 8.32 -6.21
N PHE A 10 14.45 8.12 -6.39
CA PHE A 10 13.88 7.54 -7.60
C PHE A 10 12.67 8.34 -8.08
N ASP A 11 12.54 8.42 -9.40
CA ASP A 11 11.34 8.92 -10.06
C ASP A 11 10.70 7.81 -10.88
N PHE A 12 9.49 7.44 -10.49
CA PHE A 12 8.69 6.45 -11.19
C PHE A 12 7.56 7.16 -11.93
N ALA A 13 7.41 6.84 -13.22
CA ALA A 13 6.45 7.48 -14.13
C ALA A 13 5.35 6.50 -14.57
N GLY A 14 4.64 5.88 -13.64
CA GLY A 14 3.60 4.92 -14.01
C GLY A 14 2.31 5.02 -13.21
N ARG A 15 1.26 4.42 -13.81
CA ARG A 15 -0.16 4.50 -13.40
C ARG A 15 -0.64 3.24 -12.68
N CYS A 16 0.29 2.42 -12.22
CA CYS A 16 -0.01 1.11 -11.63
C CYS A 16 0.12 1.13 -10.11
N SER A 17 -0.33 0.07 -9.46
CA SER A 17 -0.04 -0.15 -8.04
C SER A 17 1.42 -0.56 -7.84
N TYR A 18 2.07 -0.05 -6.81
CA TYR A 18 3.47 -0.31 -6.49
C TYR A 18 3.61 -0.91 -5.09
N VAL A 19 4.36 -2.00 -4.97
CA VAL A 19 4.80 -2.49 -3.66
C VAL A 19 5.98 -1.63 -3.22
N LEU A 20 5.82 -0.87 -2.13
CA LEU A 20 6.85 0.00 -1.58
C LEU A 20 7.79 -0.73 -0.63
N ALA A 21 7.24 -1.62 0.20
CA ALA A 21 7.98 -2.43 1.16
C ALA A 21 7.22 -3.72 1.47
N ARG A 22 7.95 -4.81 1.71
CA ARG A 22 7.40 -6.09 2.16
C ARG A 22 8.38 -6.75 3.12
N ASP A 23 7.86 -7.34 4.17
CA ASP A 23 8.62 -8.28 4.99
C ASP A 23 8.86 -9.57 4.20
N MET A 24 10.12 -9.82 3.85
CA MET A 24 10.52 -10.99 3.05
C MET A 24 10.83 -12.22 3.90
N VAL A 25 10.79 -12.12 5.23
CA VAL A 25 11.09 -13.23 6.14
C VAL A 25 9.82 -13.98 6.51
N ASP A 26 8.85 -13.26 7.09
CA ASP A 26 7.66 -13.88 7.68
C ASP A 26 6.36 -13.39 7.03
N ASP A 27 6.41 -12.54 6.01
CA ASP A 27 5.23 -11.89 5.40
C ASP A 27 4.35 -11.18 6.43
N ASN A 28 4.95 -10.55 7.45
CA ASN A 28 4.19 -9.83 8.48
C ASN A 28 3.47 -8.60 7.92
N PHE A 29 4.08 -7.93 6.94
CA PHE A 29 3.49 -6.76 6.30
C PHE A 29 3.84 -6.64 4.81
N THR A 30 2.95 -6.00 4.06
CA THR A 30 3.21 -5.46 2.73
C THR A 30 2.59 -4.07 2.62
N VAL A 31 3.34 -3.09 2.11
CA VAL A 31 2.90 -1.72 1.86
C VAL A 31 2.77 -1.51 0.37
N VAL A 32 1.57 -1.12 -0.08
CA VAL A 32 1.24 -0.88 -1.48
C VAL A 32 0.76 0.56 -1.65
N LEU A 33 1.27 1.24 -2.67
CA LEU A 33 0.76 2.53 -3.14
C LEU A 33 -0.10 2.31 -4.39
N ASN A 34 -1.32 2.82 -4.36
CA ASN A 34 -2.22 2.81 -5.51
C ASN A 34 -2.30 4.20 -6.12
N PHE A 35 -2.25 4.25 -7.45
CA PHE A 35 -2.54 5.45 -8.23
C PHE A 35 -3.95 5.38 -8.81
N ASP A 36 -4.56 6.53 -9.04
CA ASP A 36 -5.80 6.63 -9.77
C ASP A 36 -5.56 6.69 -11.30
N LYS A 37 -6.64 6.86 -12.05
CA LYS A 37 -6.63 6.99 -13.52
C LYS A 37 -5.84 8.22 -14.03
N ASN A 38 -5.67 9.23 -13.18
CA ASN A 38 -4.96 10.47 -13.48
C ASN A 38 -3.48 10.41 -13.08
N SER A 39 -3.00 9.27 -12.57
CA SER A 39 -1.64 9.11 -12.02
C SER A 39 -1.44 9.88 -10.72
N GLU A 40 -2.51 10.13 -9.97
CA GLU A 40 -2.45 10.75 -8.65
C GLU A 40 -2.47 9.66 -7.55
N PRO A 41 -1.70 9.84 -6.46
CA PRO A 41 -1.76 8.93 -5.31
C PRO A 41 -3.20 8.82 -4.78
N LYS A 42 -3.77 7.62 -4.85
CA LYS A 42 -5.15 7.32 -4.45
C LYS A 42 -5.21 6.82 -3.01
N SER A 43 -4.41 5.82 -2.69
CA SER A 43 -4.37 5.21 -1.36
C SER A 43 -3.07 4.49 -1.07
N ILE A 44 -2.74 4.42 0.22
CA ILE A 44 -1.72 3.52 0.76
C ILE A 44 -2.46 2.37 1.43
N VAL A 45 -2.09 1.15 1.09
CA VAL A 45 -2.65 -0.07 1.66
C VAL A 45 -1.54 -0.80 2.41
N VAL A 46 -1.79 -1.10 3.68
CA VAL A 46 -0.95 -1.94 4.52
C VAL A 46 -1.67 -3.26 4.72
N LEU A 47 -1.11 -4.32 4.16
CA LEU A 47 -1.55 -5.69 4.37
C LEU A 47 -0.77 -6.25 5.55
N LEU A 48 -1.48 -6.71 6.56
CA LEU A 48 -0.95 -7.41 7.74
C LEU A 48 -1.55 -8.83 7.77
N LYS A 49 -0.99 -9.70 8.63
CA LYS A 49 -1.55 -11.05 8.86
C LYS A 49 -2.97 -10.97 9.41
N GLY A 50 -3.95 -11.09 8.51
CA GLY A 50 -5.38 -11.09 8.84
C GLY A 50 -6.03 -9.71 8.94
N LEU A 51 -5.32 -8.62 8.62
CA LEU A 51 -5.90 -7.27 8.61
C LEU A 51 -5.35 -6.48 7.43
N THR A 52 -6.23 -5.83 6.67
CA THR A 52 -5.83 -4.85 5.67
C THR A 52 -6.28 -3.46 6.11
N VAL A 53 -5.35 -2.51 6.10
CA VAL A 53 -5.60 -1.11 6.41
C VAL A 53 -5.39 -0.28 5.14
N GLU A 54 -6.42 0.44 4.70
CA GLU A 54 -6.33 1.39 3.59
C GLU A 54 -6.48 2.82 4.12
N VAL A 55 -5.57 3.70 3.73
CA VAL A 55 -5.65 5.15 3.94
C VAL A 55 -5.74 5.81 2.58
N ASN A 56 -6.83 6.53 2.31
CA ASN A 56 -6.97 7.28 1.06
C ASN A 56 -6.42 8.72 1.18
N ASN A 57 -6.38 9.42 0.05
CA ASN A 57 -5.98 10.83 -0.04
C ASN A 57 -6.91 11.83 0.67
N GLU A 58 -8.08 11.39 1.16
CA GLU A 58 -9.01 12.18 1.97
C GLU A 58 -8.82 11.94 3.48
N ASN A 59 -7.73 11.28 3.88
CA ASN A 59 -7.44 10.85 5.25
C ASN A 59 -8.49 9.88 5.83
N LYS A 60 -9.31 9.25 4.99
CA LYS A 60 -10.24 8.21 5.42
C LYS A 60 -9.49 6.90 5.57
N VAL A 61 -9.65 6.29 6.74
CA VAL A 61 -9.09 4.97 7.06
C VAL A 61 -10.17 3.90 6.92
N ARG A 62 -9.86 2.78 6.27
CA ARG A 62 -10.69 1.58 6.22
C ARG A 62 -9.90 0.38 6.72
N ASN A 63 -10.52 -0.40 7.60
CA ASN A 63 -9.97 -1.65 8.12
C ASN A 63 -10.80 -2.81 7.58
N TYR A 64 -10.13 -3.80 7.02
CA TYR A 64 -10.74 -5.02 6.52
C TYR A 64 -10.14 -6.19 7.29
N ASP A 65 -10.90 -6.78 8.21
CA ASP A 65 -10.48 -8.00 8.90
C ASP A 65 -10.69 -9.19 7.97
N ILE A 66 -9.60 -9.87 7.62
CA ILE A 66 -9.61 -10.98 6.67
C ILE A 66 -10.00 -12.28 7.39
N ARG A 67 -10.00 -12.29 8.74
CA ARG A 67 -10.42 -13.43 9.57
C ARG A 67 -11.93 -13.52 9.72
N ASP A 68 -12.67 -12.48 9.36
CA ASP A 68 -14.13 -12.44 9.48
C ASP A 68 -14.86 -13.15 8.31
N GLY A 69 -14.13 -13.89 7.47
CA GLY A 69 -14.71 -14.85 6.51
C GLY A 69 -15.57 -14.26 5.37
N ARG A 70 -15.77 -12.94 5.30
CA ARG A 70 -16.45 -12.29 4.17
C ARG A 70 -15.45 -11.96 3.06
N PHE A 71 -15.10 -12.98 2.30
CA PHE A 71 -14.73 -12.78 0.90
C PHE A 71 -16.01 -12.44 0.14
N SER A 72 -16.07 -11.23 -0.42
CA SER A 72 -17.06 -10.85 -1.44
C SER A 72 -16.84 -11.63 -2.72
#